data_AF-A0A2T7TL02-F1
#
_entry.id   AF-A0A2T7TL02-F1
#
_cell.length_a   1.000
_cell.length_b   1.000
_cell.length_c   1.000
_cell.angle_alpha   90.00
_cell.angle_beta   90.00
_cell.angle_gamma   90.00
#
_symmetry.space_group_name_H-M   'P 1'
#
loop_
_entity.id
_entity.type
_entity.pdbx_description
1 polymer ?
#
loop_
_entity_poly.entity_id
_entity_poly.type
_entity_poly.pdbx_seq_one_letter_code
_entity_poly.pdbx_strand_id
1 'polypeptide(L)'
;MDRKFSVTEESSSKHPHDWGRAMAVAISRLVEMAHEAGDVVEHENLYGEDLHLFVRETEEGADITMSWTPRDTKDPSPKRSDWEI
;
A
#
# COMPACT_ATOMS: atom_id res chain seq x y z
N MET A 1 -17.30 0.82 -9.91
CA MET A 1 -15.97 1.44 -10.06
C MET A 1 -15.22 1.06 -8.82
N ASP A 2 -14.19 0.25 -8.96
CA ASP A 2 -13.35 -0.13 -7.83
C ASP A 2 -12.62 1.11 -7.36
N ARG A 3 -12.73 1.42 -6.07
CA ARG A 3 -12.15 2.63 -5.50
C ARG A 3 -10.65 2.41 -5.36
N LYS A 4 -9.82 3.25 -5.97
CA LYS A 4 -8.36 3.16 -5.83
C LYS A 4 -7.85 4.21 -4.85
N PHE A 5 -7.03 3.79 -3.90
CA PHE A 5 -6.32 4.65 -2.97
C PHE A 5 -4.85 4.73 -3.36
N SER A 6 -4.23 5.90 -3.18
CA SER A 6 -2.83 6.13 -3.51
C SER A 6 -2.25 7.23 -2.62
N VAL A 7 -1.06 6.98 -2.09
CA VAL A 7 -0.29 7.91 -1.25
C VAL A 7 1.15 7.95 -1.75
N THR A 8 1.78 9.12 -1.68
CA THR A 8 3.21 9.29 -1.98
C THR A 8 3.91 9.92 -0.79
N GLU A 9 4.99 9.30 -0.31
CA GLU A 9 5.87 9.84 0.73
C GLU A 9 7.29 10.00 0.21
N GLU A 10 7.98 11.03 0.70
CA GLU A 10 9.36 11.31 0.33
C GLU A 10 10.33 10.57 1.26
N SER A 11 11.41 10.06 0.68
CA SER A 11 12.60 9.63 1.40
C SER A 11 13.79 10.48 0.96
N SER A 12 14.57 10.96 1.92
CA SER A 12 15.83 11.67 1.67
C SER A 12 17.00 10.74 1.32
N SER A 13 16.73 9.46 1.02
CA SER A 13 17.72 8.46 0.65
C SER A 13 17.30 7.75 -0.64
N LYS A 14 18.29 7.43 -1.46
CA LYS A 14 18.12 6.59 -2.68
C LYS A 14 18.30 5.11 -2.39
N HIS A 15 18.67 4.73 -1.16
CA HIS A 15 18.91 3.35 -0.79
C HIS A 15 17.64 2.69 -0.24
N PRO A 16 17.19 1.54 -0.79
CA PRO A 16 15.97 0.87 -0.36
C PRO A 16 15.87 0.57 1.13
N HIS A 17 17.00 0.29 1.77
CA HIS A 17 17.07 0.00 3.21
C HIS A 17 16.59 1.19 4.07
N ASP A 18 16.64 2.41 3.56
CA ASP A 18 16.30 3.62 4.30
C ASP A 18 14.84 4.07 4.08
N TRP A 19 14.11 3.41 3.18
CA TRP A 19 12.74 3.79 2.82
C TRP A 19 11.69 3.34 3.83
N GLY A 20 12.07 2.52 4.83
CA GLY A 20 11.15 1.94 5.79
C GLY A 20 10.24 2.96 6.48
N ARG A 21 10.75 4.15 6.81
CA ARG A 21 9.95 5.23 7.40
C ARG A 21 8.91 5.79 6.41
N ALA A 22 9.32 6.10 5.19
CA ALA A 22 8.42 6.63 4.16
C ALA A 22 7.33 5.61 3.81
N MET A 23 7.70 4.34 3.68
CA MET A 23 6.75 3.23 3.47
C MET A 23 5.76 3.09 4.63
N ALA A 24 6.22 3.12 5.88
CA ALA A 24 5.34 3.01 7.04
C ALA A 24 4.29 4.16 7.08
N VAL A 25 4.72 5.39 6.80
CA VAL A 25 3.80 6.55 6.72
C VAL A 25 2.82 6.39 5.56
N ALA A 26 3.29 5.95 4.38
CA ALA A 26 2.43 5.74 3.22
C ALA A 26 1.33 4.71 3.51
N ILE A 27 1.67 3.61 4.18
CA ILE A 27 0.71 2.57 4.60
C ILE A 27 -0.33 3.14 5.57
N SER A 28 0.09 3.85 6.62
CA SER A 28 -0.86 4.43 7.60
C SER A 28 -1.84 5.38 6.93
N ARG A 29 -1.35 6.28 6.07
CA ARG A 29 -2.19 7.23 5.33
C ARG A 29 -3.13 6.53 4.35
N LEU A 30 -2.68 5.44 3.72
CA LEU A 30 -3.50 4.66 2.81
C LEU A 30 -4.72 4.05 3.53
N VAL A 31 -4.51 3.54 4.75
CA VAL A 31 -5.58 2.99 5.61
C VAL A 31 -6.53 4.10 6.06
N GLU A 32 -6.00 5.25 6.49
CA GLU A 32 -6.79 6.42 6.87
C GLU A 32 -7.70 6.87 5.71
N MET A 33 -7.16 7.01 4.50
CA MET A 33 -7.95 7.36 3.30
C MET A 33 -9.06 6.36 3.01
N ALA A 34 -8.80 5.07 3.19
CA ALA A 34 -9.80 4.03 2.98
C ALA A 34 -10.93 4.11 4.02
N HIS A 35 -10.57 4.32 5.28
CA HIS A 35 -11.51 4.50 6.38
C HIS A 35 -12.42 5.72 6.15
N GLU A 36 -11.85 6.88 5.81
CA GLU A 36 -12.59 8.11 5.52
C GLU A 36 -13.56 7.96 4.34
N ALA A 37 -13.21 7.12 3.37
CA ALA A 37 -14.08 6.84 2.23
C ALA A 37 -15.24 5.89 2.56
N GLY A 38 -15.31 5.37 3.78
CA GLY A 38 -16.32 4.41 4.24
C GLY A 38 -16.04 2.98 3.80
N ASP A 39 -14.79 2.67 3.42
CA ASP A 39 -14.38 1.30 3.15
C ASP A 39 -14.17 0.56 4.46
N VAL A 40 -14.83 -0.59 4.62
CA VAL A 40 -14.65 -1.45 5.79
C VAL A 40 -13.44 -2.33 5.50
N VAL A 41 -12.24 -1.77 5.64
CA VAL A 41 -11.04 -2.59 5.77
C VAL A 41 -11.21 -3.31 7.10
N GLU A 42 -11.76 -4.54 7.07
CA GLU A 42 -11.87 -5.35 8.27
C GLU A 42 -10.45 -5.44 8.86
N HIS A 43 -10.24 -4.68 9.94
CA HIS A 43 -9.04 -4.64 10.78
C HIS A 43 -7.89 -3.72 10.38
N GLU A 44 -8.03 -2.67 9.55
CA GLU A 44 -6.93 -1.67 9.33
C GLU A 44 -5.59 -2.26 8.81
N ASN A 45 -5.51 -3.56 8.55
CA ASN A 45 -4.25 -4.28 8.53
C ASN A 45 -3.79 -4.68 7.12
N LEU A 46 -4.56 -4.37 6.08
CA LEU A 46 -4.26 -4.68 4.67
C LEU A 46 -3.84 -6.15 4.42
N TYR A 47 -4.22 -7.06 5.31
CA TYR A 47 -3.77 -8.46 5.23
C TYR A 47 -4.43 -9.16 4.05
N GLY A 48 -3.60 -9.75 3.19
CA GLY A 48 -4.07 -10.45 1.99
C GLY A 48 -4.43 -9.52 0.83
N GLU A 49 -4.26 -8.21 1.00
CA GLU A 49 -4.43 -7.21 -0.06
C GLU A 49 -3.17 -7.10 -0.92
N ASP A 50 -3.37 -6.86 -2.21
CA ASP A 50 -2.27 -6.59 -3.13
C ASP A 50 -1.93 -5.10 -3.11
N LEU A 51 -0.83 -4.76 -2.42
CA LEU A 51 -0.28 -3.40 -2.42
C LEU A 51 0.68 -3.22 -3.59
N HIS A 52 0.51 -2.14 -4.34
CA HIS A 52 1.43 -1.76 -5.41
C HIS A 52 2.35 -0.64 -4.93
N LEU A 53 3.65 -0.93 -4.91
CA LEU A 53 4.72 0.03 -4.64
C LEU A 53 5.31 0.54 -5.97
N PHE A 54 5.38 1.85 -6.13
CA PHE A 54 6.10 2.52 -7.19
C PHE A 54 7.13 3.48 -6.59
N VAL A 55 8.37 3.40 -7.05
CA VAL A 55 9.46 4.26 -6.56
C VAL A 55 9.97 5.11 -7.71
N ARG A 56 10.06 6.42 -7.47
CA ARG A 56 10.62 7.39 -8.42
C ARG A 56 11.82 8.08 -7.78
N GLU A 57 12.95 8.06 -8.47
CA GLU A 57 14.13 8.82 -8.03
C GLU A 57 13.86 10.34 -8.12
N THR A 58 14.36 11.08 -7.13
CA THR A 58 14.38 12.56 -7.12
C THR A 58 15.83 13.07 -7.00
N GLU A 59 16.02 14.39 -7.05
CA GLU A 59 17.35 14.98 -6.84
C GLU A 59 17.88 14.67 -5.43
N GLU A 60 17.00 14.72 -4.42
CA GLU A 60 17.35 14.62 -2.99
C GLU A 60 17.13 13.22 -2.39
N GLY A 61 16.55 12.29 -3.14
CA GLY A 61 16.25 10.95 -2.65
C GLY A 61 15.29 10.19 -3.56
N ALA A 62 14.16 9.75 -3.01
CA ALA A 62 13.15 9.01 -3.75
C ALA A 62 11.73 9.32 -3.26
N ASP A 63 10.78 9.35 -4.18
CA ASP A 63 9.35 9.31 -3.90
C ASP A 63 8.90 7.85 -3.83
N ILE A 64 8.20 7.52 -2.74
CA ILE A 64 7.64 6.21 -2.45
C ILE A 64 6.12 6.32 -2.60
N THR A 65 5.58 5.83 -3.70
CA THR A 65 4.14 5.78 -3.94
C THR A 65 3.59 4.40 -3.61
N MET A 66 2.65 4.32 -2.68
CA MET A 66 1.88 3.11 -2.41
C MET A 66 0.45 3.28 -2.89
N SER A 67 -0.08 2.27 -3.55
CA SER A 67 -1.46 2.26 -4.02
C SER A 67 -2.11 0.90 -3.85
N TRP A 68 -3.43 0.92 -3.71
CA TRP A 68 -4.24 -0.26 -3.46
C TRP A 68 -5.64 -0.04 -3.99
N THR A 69 -6.26 -1.11 -4.46
CA THR A 69 -7.67 -1.16 -4.81
C THR A 69 -8.30 -2.25 -3.93
N PRO A 70 -9.24 -1.91 -3.02
CA PRO A 70 -9.92 -2.90 -2.20
C PRO A 70 -10.58 -3.95 -3.08
N ARG A 71 -10.36 -5.22 -2.73
CA ARG A 71 -11.07 -6.31 -3.38
C ARG A 71 -12.56 -6.22 -3.01
N ASP A 72 -13.42 -6.45 -4.00
CA ASP A 72 -14.83 -6.71 -3.70
C ASP A 72 -14.86 -8.00 -2.86
N THR A 73 -15.46 -7.96 -1.67
CA THR A 73 -15.51 -9.06 -0.68
C THR A 73 -16.05 -10.40 -1.20
N LYS A 74 -16.50 -10.44 -2.46
CA LYS A 74 -16.91 -11.63 -3.20
C LYS A 74 -15.77 -12.45 -3.78
N ASP A 75 -14.54 -11.94 -3.82
CA ASP A 75 -13.38 -12.68 -4.33
C ASP A 75 -12.45 -13.10 -3.18
N PRO A 76 -12.49 -14.37 -2.74
CA PRO A 76 -11.67 -14.81 -1.63
C PRO A 76 -10.19 -14.82 -2.03
N SER A 77 -9.35 -14.23 -1.19
CA SER A 77 -7.89 -14.24 -1.35
C SER A 77 -7.35 -15.66 -1.63
N PRO A 78 -6.31 -15.80 -2.47
CA PRO A 78 -5.71 -17.11 -2.78
C PRO A 78 -5.34 -17.84 -1.49
N LYS A 79 -5.63 -19.13 -1.43
CA LYS A 79 -5.31 -19.91 -0.23
C LYS A 79 -3.80 -20.02 -0.14
N ARG A 80 -3.26 -20.06 1.09
CA ARG A 80 -1.81 -20.17 1.32
C ARG A 80 -1.17 -21.37 0.61
N SER A 81 -1.96 -22.42 0.33
CA SER A 81 -1.57 -23.59 -0.46
C SER A 81 -1.19 -23.29 -1.91
N ASP A 82 -1.63 -22.16 -2.44
CA ASP A 82 -1.44 -21.79 -3.85
C ASP A 82 -0.06 -21.14 -4.09
N TRP A 83 0.72 -20.91 -3.02
CA TRP A 83 2.03 -20.27 -3.04
C TRP A 83 3.21 -21.21 -2.72
N GLU A 84 2.93 -22.47 -2.36
CA GLU A 84 3.95 -23.48 -2.13
C GLU A 84 4.22 -24.22 -3.45
N ILE A 85 5.38 -23.94 -4.08
CA ILE A 85 5.89 -24.60 -5.29
C ILE A 85 6.76 -25.80 -4.89
#